data_AF-A0A1G1EJN7-F1
#
_entry.id   AF-A0A1G1EJN7-F1
#
_cell.length_a   1.000
_cell.length_b   1.000
_cell.length_c   1.000
_cell.angle_alpha   90.00
_cell.angle_beta   90.00
_cell.angle_gamma   90.00
#
_symmetry.space_group_name_H-M   'P 1'
#
loop_
_entity.id
_entity.type
_entity.pdbx_description
1 polymer ?
#
loop_
_entity_poly.entity_id
_entity_poly.type
_entity_poly.pdbx_seq_one_letter_code
_entity_poly.pdbx_strand_id
1 'polypeptide(L)' 'MEAIRNGGLSFDALRRIIGVGTGNCKARRCRAKIEKMVKDYKESADFQVKKQSHPSHPLP' A
#
# COMPACT_ATOMS: atom_id res chain seq x y z
N MET A 1 5.95 1.22 -6.26
CA MET A 1 4.83 0.81 -5.38
C MET A 1 3.57 0.53 -6.20
N GLU A 2 3.63 -0.39 -7.16
CA GLU A 2 2.47 -0.70 -8.02
C GLU A 2 1.49 -1.65 -7.33
N ALA A 3 1.98 -2.68 -6.64
CA ALA A 3 1.14 -3.67 -5.97
C ALA A 3 0.23 -3.10 -4.87
N ILE A 4 0.71 -2.11 -4.10
CA ILE A 4 -0.09 -1.42 -3.08
C ILE A 4 -1.16 -0.54 -3.74
N ARG A 5 -0.83 0.12 -4.86
CA ARG A 5 -1.76 0.94 -5.66
C ARG A 5 -2.83 0.09 -6.37
N ASN A 6 -2.50 -1.17 -6.70
CA ASN A 6 -3.42 -2.14 -7.30
C ASN A 6 -4.32 -2.87 -6.28
N GLY A 7 -4.47 -2.32 -5.07
CA GLY A 7 -5.31 -2.90 -4.01
C GLY A 7 -4.62 -3.90 -3.09
N GLY A 8 -3.30 -4.06 -3.18
CA GLY A 8 -2.48 -4.88 -2.29
C GLY A 8 -2.33 -4.27 -0.88
N LEU A 9 -3.45 -4.16 -0.16
CA LEU A 9 -3.56 -3.54 1.16
C LEU A 9 -3.31 -4.52 2.33
N SER A 10 -2.75 -5.69 2.04
CA SER A 10 -2.46 -6.73 3.02
C SER A 10 -1.21 -7.50 2.60
N PHE A 11 -0.49 -8.05 3.59
CA PHE A 11 0.70 -8.87 3.33
C PHE A 11 0.39 -10.05 2.40
N ASP A 12 -0.74 -10.73 2.60
CA ASP A 12 -1.17 -11.85 1.74
C ASP A 12 -1.44 -11.41 0.29
N ALA A 13 -2.10 -10.26 0.10
CA ALA A 13 -2.35 -9.71 -1.22
C ALA A 13 -1.04 -9.39 -1.95
N LEU A 14 -0.10 -8.73 -1.26
CA LEU A 14 1.24 -8.47 -1.81
C LEU A 14 2.01 -9.78 -2.08
N ARG A 15 1.78 -10.83 -1.28
CA ARG A 15 2.40 -12.14 -1.49
C ARG A 15 1.88 -12.81 -2.75
N ARG A 16 0.59 -12.65 -3.06
CA ARG A 16 -0.01 -13.18 -4.30
C ARG A 16 0.36 -12.36 -5.53
N ILE A 17 0.40 -11.03 -5.43
CA ILE A 17 0.63 -10.14 -6.57
C ILE A 17 2.11 -10.10 -6.98
N ILE A 18 3.03 -9.97 -6.01
CA ILE A 18 4.47 -9.78 -6.28
C ILE A 18 5.35 -10.81 -5.58
N GLY A 19 4.77 -11.85 -4.98
CA GLY A 19 5.55 -12.94 -4.39
C GLY A 19 6.28 -12.55 -3.09
N VAL A 20 5.84 -11.54 -2.32
CA VAL A 20 6.57 -11.19 -1.09
C VAL A 20 6.61 -12.36 -0.09
N GLY A 21 7.78 -12.60 0.50
CA GLY A 21 7.93 -13.59 1.56
C GLY A 21 8.00 -15.05 1.09
N THR A 22 8.07 -15.32 -0.21
CA THR A 22 8.26 -16.67 -0.78
C THR A 22 9.74 -17.10 -0.88
N GLY A 23 10.68 -16.18 -0.69
CA GLY A 23 12.11 -16.49 -0.70
C GLY A 23 12.57 -17.32 0.51
N ASN A 24 13.85 -17.72 0.52
CA ASN A 24 14.43 -18.61 1.53
C ASN A 24 14.26 -18.13 2.99
N CYS A 25 14.11 -16.82 3.19
CA CYS A 25 13.88 -16.22 4.50
C CYS A 25 12.44 -16.38 5.01
N LYS A 26 11.50 -16.95 4.24
CA LYS A 26 10.09 -17.20 4.61
C LYS A 26 9.40 -15.98 5.26
N ALA A 27 9.58 -14.81 4.66
CA ALA A 27 9.10 -13.53 5.17
C ALA A 27 9.70 -13.02 6.49
N ARG A 28 10.61 -13.75 7.14
CA ARG A 28 11.11 -13.43 8.49
C ARG A 28 11.78 -12.05 8.59
N ARG A 29 12.42 -11.58 7.51
CA ARG A 29 13.05 -10.25 7.42
C ARG A 29 12.14 -9.17 6.85
N CYS A 30 11.33 -9.51 5.85
CA CYS A 30 10.54 -8.53 5.12
C CYS A 30 9.14 -8.30 5.69
N ARG A 31 8.60 -9.23 6.49
CA ARG A 31 7.24 -9.16 7.04
C ARG A 31 6.97 -7.88 7.82
N ALA A 32 7.77 -7.59 8.84
CA ALA A 32 7.60 -6.40 9.67
C ALA A 32 7.67 -5.10 8.84
N LYS A 33 8.59 -5.04 7.87
CA LYS A 33 8.75 -3.87 6.99
C LYS A 33 7.54 -3.69 6.06
N ILE A 34 7.04 -4.78 5.49
CA ILE A 34 5.89 -4.76 4.59
C ILE A 34 4.61 -4.42 5.35
N GLU A 35 4.38 -5.01 6.53
CA GLU A 35 3.23 -4.67 7.37
C GLU A 35 3.26 -3.19 7.78
N LYS A 36 4.43 -2.66 8.15
CA LYS A 36 4.59 -1.23 8.44
C LYS A 36 4.27 -0.36 7.21
N MET A 37 4.80 -0.70 6.03
CA MET A 37 4.52 0.04 4.79
C MET A 37 3.03 0.00 4.41
N VAL A 38 2.36 -1.14 4.58
CA VAL A 38 0.93 -1.28 4.29
C VAL A 38 0.10 -0.45 5.27
N LYS A 39 0.46 -0.46 6.56
CA LYS A 39 -0.23 0.33 7.59
C LYS A 39 -0.06 1.83 7.33
N ASP A 40 1.17 2.27 7.08
CA ASP A 40 1.51 3.65 6.73
C ASP A 40 0.78 4.12 5.47
N TYR A 41 0.70 3.25 4.45
CA TYR A 41 -0.05 3.55 3.23
C TYR A 41 -1.55 3.64 3.47
N LYS A 42 -2.15 2.79 4.32
CA LYS A 42 -3.57 2.90 4.68
C LYS A 42 -3.87 4.20 5.43
N GLU A 43 -3.02 4.56 6.37
CA GLU A 43 -3.15 5.80 7.15
C GLU A 43 -3.00 7.03 6.24
N SER A 44 -2.02 6.98 5.32
CA SER A 44 -1.83 8.02 4.31
C SER A 44 -2.93 8.04 3.25
N ALA A 45 -3.48 6.90 2.85
CA ALA A 45 -4.56 6.80 1.86
C ALA A 45 -5.88 7.30 2.44
N ASP A 46 -6.19 7.01 3.71
CA ASP A 46 -7.31 7.64 4.44
C ASP A 46 -7.15 9.17 4.46
N PHE A 47 -5.92 9.65 4.65
CA PHE A 47 -5.59 11.07 4.56
C PHE A 47 -5.75 11.66 3.15
N GLN A 48 -5.45 10.89 2.09
CA GLN A 48 -5.60 11.35 0.71
C GLN A 48 -7.06 11.32 0.21
N VAL A 49 -7.86 10.35 0.67
CA VAL A 49 -9.32 10.35 0.45
C VAL A 49 -9.96 11.56 1.12
N LYS A 50 -9.48 11.96 2.31
CA LYS A 50 -9.93 13.20 2.99
C LYS A 50 -9.41 14.49 2.34
N LYS A 51 -8.33 14.46 1.57
CA LYS A 51 -7.77 15.64 0.87
C LYS A 51 -8.29 15.87 -0.55
N GLN A 52 -9.05 14.95 -1.14
CA GLN A 52 -9.73 15.16 -2.43
C GLN A 52 -11.16 15.69 -2.27
N SER A 53 -11.38 16.54 -1.26
CA SER A 53 -12.45 17.54 -1.29
C SER A 53 -11.79 18.89 -1.56
N HIS A 54 -11.91 19.38 -2.81
CA HIS A 54 -11.40 20.66 -3.35
C HIS A 54 -9.91 20.69 -3.79
N PRO A 55 -9.62 21.14 -5.03
CA PRO A 55 -10.00 22.49 -5.47
C PRO A 55 -10.89 22.54 -6.73
N SER A 56 -11.91 23.40 -6.69
CA SER A 56 -12.55 23.92 -7.91
C SER A 56 -11.48 24.56 -8.79
N HIS A 57 -11.25 24.01 -9.97
CA HIS A 57 -10.49 24.70 -10.99
C HIS A 57 -11.49 25.53 -11.82
N PRO A 58 -11.37 26.86 -11.92
CA PRO A 58 -12.18 27.63 -12.86
C PRO A 58 -11.77 27.23 -14.28
N LEU A 59 -12.78 26.90 -15.09
CA LEU A 59 -12.67 26.68 -16.53
C LEU A 59 -12.51 28.04 -17.23
N PRO A 60 -11.64 28.18 -18.25
CA PRO A 60 -11.75 29.27 -19.22
C PRO A 60 -12.93 29.05 -20.18
#